data_AF-A0A9W7EMM1-F1
#
_entry.id   AF-A0A9W7EMM1-F1
#
_cell.length_a   1.000
_cell.length_b   1.000
_cell.length_c   1.000
_cell.angle_alpha   90.00
_cell.angle_beta   90.00
_cell.angle_gamma   90.00
#
_symmetry.space_group_name_H-M   'P 1'
#
loop_
_entity.id
_entity.type
_entity.pdbx_description
1 polymer ?
#
loop_
_entity_poly.entity_id
_entity_poly.type
_entity_poly.pdbx_seq_one_letter_code
_entity_poly.pdbx_strand_id
1 'polypeptide(L)'
;MLSYDWDTSPERRVNAPLFYGFVPDKALPRAICFLSMMSLSFAHVLLLTLAFSILTSVVGSFISVYVYSNYYDKDGKLGDEALQTTLGSLVAIWFVSAVTFASVIKREYLHTFYDTDTSSSYGRKRFLNFKEDQDDLKSIILTLHHDIYKVWGDELIKPWTIGNWNRWEEEKPAWFTDSWIEGVPNEYIPFEWRVKYKKTKGRVDPQMRRRSSVQQVKLLMGDVEEK
;
A
#
# COMPACT_ATOMS: atom_id res chain seq x y z
N MET A 1 -13.30 -1.07 -10.95
CA MET A 1 -13.98 -0.32 -12.04
C MET A 1 -13.04 0.72 -12.62
N LEU A 2 -12.53 1.70 -11.85
CA LEU A 2 -11.58 2.72 -12.34
C LEU A 2 -10.33 2.14 -13.04
N SER A 3 -9.78 1.03 -12.54
CA SER A 3 -8.63 0.35 -13.17
C SER A 3 -8.94 -0.30 -14.51
N TYR A 4 -10.17 -0.77 -14.73
CA TYR A 4 -10.59 -1.41 -15.99
C TYR A 4 -10.73 -0.39 -17.12
N ASP A 5 -11.31 0.78 -16.83
CA ASP A 5 -11.45 1.86 -17.82
C ASP A 5 -10.07 2.40 -18.23
N TRP A 6 -9.16 2.56 -17.26
CA TRP A 6 -7.78 2.93 -17.57
C TRP A 6 -7.03 1.86 -18.34
N ASP A 7 -7.18 0.59 -17.97
CA ASP A 7 -6.52 -0.51 -18.65
C ASP A 7 -7.00 -0.67 -20.09
N THR A 8 -8.29 -0.45 -20.38
CA THR A 8 -8.86 -0.67 -21.72
C THR A 8 -8.72 0.51 -22.68
N SER A 9 -8.16 1.64 -22.23
CA SER A 9 -7.95 2.81 -23.09
C SER A 9 -6.75 2.61 -24.05
N PRO A 10 -6.94 2.78 -25.38
CA PRO A 10 -5.88 2.53 -26.36
C PRO A 10 -4.64 3.39 -26.13
N GLU A 11 -4.84 4.67 -25.84
CA GLU A 11 -3.77 5.64 -25.60
C GLU A 11 -2.87 5.24 -24.43
N ARG A 12 -3.45 4.73 -23.33
CA ARG A 12 -2.66 4.37 -22.14
C ARG A 12 -1.94 3.05 -22.28
N ARG A 13 -2.51 2.08 -23.01
CA ARG A 13 -1.82 0.84 -23.38
C ARG A 13 -0.56 1.12 -24.20
N VAL A 14 -0.65 2.07 -25.14
CA VAL A 14 0.50 2.50 -25.95
C VAL A 14 1.53 3.24 -25.10
N ASN A 15 1.10 4.13 -24.22
CA ASN A 15 2.00 4.96 -23.41
C ASN A 15 2.66 4.23 -22.23
N ALA A 16 2.02 3.19 -21.68
CA ALA A 16 2.54 2.43 -20.53
C ALA A 16 2.12 0.94 -20.57
N PRO A 17 2.62 0.15 -21.53
CA PRO A 17 2.20 -1.25 -21.75
C PRO A 17 2.57 -2.20 -20.61
N LEU A 18 3.59 -1.86 -19.82
CA LEU A 18 3.99 -2.62 -18.62
C LEU A 18 2.98 -2.48 -17.47
N PHE A 19 2.18 -1.42 -17.48
CA PHE A 19 1.22 -1.11 -16.42
C PHE A 19 -0.23 -1.32 -16.86
N TYR A 20 -0.54 -1.04 -18.13
CA TYR A 20 -1.85 -1.24 -18.73
C TYR A 20 -1.76 -2.27 -19.86
N GLY A 21 -2.54 -3.35 -19.76
CA GLY A 21 -2.55 -4.46 -20.72
C GLY A 21 -3.01 -5.80 -20.13
N PHE A 22 -3.38 -5.86 -18.84
CA PHE A 22 -3.80 -7.11 -18.22
C PHE A 22 -5.21 -7.55 -18.63
N VAL A 23 -6.07 -6.61 -19.09
CA VAL A 23 -7.36 -6.96 -19.68
C VAL A 23 -7.16 -7.36 -21.14
N PRO A 24 -7.53 -8.58 -21.55
CA PRO A 24 -7.35 -9.05 -22.92
C PRO A 24 -8.18 -8.23 -23.93
N ASP A 25 -7.69 -8.08 -25.17
CA ASP A 25 -8.38 -7.32 -26.22
C ASP A 25 -9.59 -8.05 -26.82
N LYS A 26 -9.58 -9.39 -26.80
CA LYS A 26 -10.65 -10.22 -27.36
C LYS A 26 -11.94 -10.02 -26.57
N ALA A 27 -13.06 -9.86 -27.28
CA ALA A 27 -14.36 -9.52 -26.69
C ALA A 27 -14.79 -10.44 -25.54
N LEU A 28 -14.64 -11.76 -25.70
CA LEU A 28 -15.08 -12.74 -24.69
C LEU A 28 -14.20 -12.75 -23.43
N PRO A 29 -12.86 -12.90 -23.50
CA PRO A 29 -11.99 -12.76 -22.33
C PRO A 29 -12.10 -11.40 -21.63
N ARG A 30 -12.31 -10.31 -22.39
CA ARG A 30 -12.53 -8.97 -21.85
C ARG A 30 -13.81 -8.90 -21.02
N ALA A 31 -14.91 -9.46 -21.55
CA ALA A 31 -16.18 -9.54 -20.85
C ALA A 31 -16.06 -10.38 -19.58
N ILE A 32 -15.35 -11.51 -19.61
CA ILE A 32 -15.08 -12.34 -18.42
C ILE A 32 -14.32 -11.52 -17.36
N CYS A 33 -13.28 -10.79 -17.76
CA CYS A 33 -12.51 -9.94 -16.84
C CYS A 33 -13.39 -8.86 -16.20
N PHE A 34 -14.21 -8.17 -17.00
CA PHE A 34 -15.16 -7.17 -16.49
C PHE A 34 -16.17 -7.78 -15.50
N LEU A 35 -16.82 -8.87 -15.89
CA LEU A 35 -17.82 -9.56 -15.06
C LEU A 35 -17.21 -10.07 -13.77
N SER A 36 -16.02 -10.67 -13.82
CA SER A 36 -15.32 -11.15 -12.62
C SER A 36 -14.98 -10.02 -11.64
N MET A 37 -14.49 -8.88 -12.13
CA MET A 37 -14.23 -7.70 -11.30
C MET A 37 -15.51 -7.12 -10.67
N MET A 38 -16.61 -7.13 -11.42
CA MET A 38 -17.92 -6.72 -10.93
C MET A 38 -18.45 -7.68 -9.86
N SER A 39 -18.38 -8.99 -10.12
CA SER A 39 -18.78 -10.03 -9.17
C SER A 39 -17.96 -9.97 -7.89
N LEU A 40 -16.65 -9.73 -7.97
CA LEU A 40 -15.79 -9.59 -6.78
C LEU A 40 -16.19 -8.36 -5.96
N SER A 41 -16.44 -7.24 -6.62
CA SER A 41 -16.87 -5.99 -5.95
C SER A 41 -18.24 -6.17 -5.28
N PHE A 42 -19.18 -6.83 -5.98
CA PHE A 42 -20.49 -7.20 -5.45
C PHE A 42 -20.37 -8.14 -4.24
N ALA A 43 -19.56 -9.19 -4.35
CA ALA A 43 -19.31 -10.14 -3.26
C ALA A 43 -18.72 -9.45 -2.03
N HIS A 44 -17.78 -8.51 -2.20
CA HIS A 44 -17.23 -7.74 -1.09
C HIS A 44 -18.29 -6.89 -0.39
N VAL A 45 -19.11 -6.16 -1.15
CA VAL A 45 -20.21 -5.37 -0.56
C VAL A 45 -21.24 -6.28 0.12
N LEU A 46 -21.55 -7.42 -0.49
CA LEU A 46 -22.45 -8.42 0.07
C LEU A 46 -21.92 -9.01 1.38
N LEU A 47 -20.61 -9.26 1.50
CA LEU A 47 -20.00 -9.71 2.75
C LEU A 47 -20.18 -8.67 3.87
N LEU A 48 -20.02 -7.37 3.55
CA LEU A 48 -20.23 -6.30 4.53
C LEU A 48 -21.70 -6.18 4.96
N THR A 49 -22.64 -6.30 4.03
CA THR A 49 -24.08 -6.23 4.36
C THR A 49 -24.54 -7.47 5.12
N LEU A 50 -24.03 -8.66 4.79
CA LEU A 50 -24.29 -9.87 5.56
C LEU A 50 -23.74 -9.76 6.98
N ALA A 51 -22.54 -9.21 7.16
CA ALA A 51 -22.00 -8.99 8.51
C ALA A 51 -22.91 -8.09 9.35
N PHE A 52 -23.41 -6.98 8.77
CA PHE A 52 -24.37 -6.11 9.43
C PHE A 52 -25.71 -6.80 9.70
N SER A 53 -26.21 -7.59 8.74
CA SER A 53 -27.45 -8.36 8.88
C SER A 53 -27.38 -9.40 10.00
N ILE A 54 -26.22 -10.05 10.17
CA ILE A 54 -26.00 -11.01 11.26
C ILE A 54 -26.02 -10.27 12.60
N LEU A 55 -25.37 -9.11 12.69
CA LEU A 55 -25.34 -8.31 13.92
C LEU A 55 -26.75 -7.88 14.36
N THR A 56 -27.57 -7.37 13.43
CA THR A 56 -28.95 -6.99 13.73
C THR A 56 -29.81 -8.19 14.08
N SER A 57 -29.60 -9.34 13.43
CA SER A 57 -30.30 -10.59 13.73
C SER A 57 -29.99 -11.13 15.14
N VAL A 58 -28.73 -11.05 15.59
CA VAL A 58 -28.35 -11.44 16.95
C VAL A 58 -29.08 -10.57 17.98
N VAL A 59 -29.07 -9.24 17.82
CA VAL A 59 -29.80 -8.32 18.72
C VAL A 59 -31.31 -8.60 18.69
N GLY A 60 -31.87 -8.80 17.50
CA GLY A 60 -33.29 -9.12 17.33
C GLY A 60 -33.69 -10.43 18.03
N SER A 61 -32.81 -11.42 18.09
CA SER A 61 -33.07 -12.70 18.77
C SER A 61 -33.24 -12.53 20.28
N PHE A 62 -32.45 -11.65 20.91
CA PHE A 62 -32.62 -11.32 22.34
C PHE A 62 -33.93 -10.57 22.61
N ILE A 63 -34.28 -9.61 21.75
CA ILE A 63 -35.54 -8.87 21.86
C ILE A 63 -36.73 -9.82 21.68
N SER A 64 -36.65 -10.74 20.70
CA SER A 64 -37.69 -11.73 20.45
C SER A 64 -37.91 -12.65 21.65
N VAL A 65 -36.84 -13.16 22.28
CA VAL A 65 -36.96 -13.98 23.50
C VAL A 65 -37.51 -13.17 24.68
N TYR A 66 -37.09 -11.91 24.82
CA TYR A 66 -37.63 -11.02 25.85
C TYR A 66 -39.15 -10.82 25.68
N VAL A 67 -39.61 -10.49 24.47
CA VAL A 67 -41.04 -10.30 24.20
C VAL A 67 -41.81 -11.61 24.38
N TYR A 68 -41.27 -12.73 23.90
CA TYR A 68 -41.89 -14.04 24.06
C TYR A 68 -42.08 -14.41 25.54
N SER A 69 -41.03 -14.27 26.35
CA SER A 69 -41.08 -14.62 27.77
C SER A 69 -42.09 -13.76 28.54
N ASN A 70 -42.22 -12.46 28.22
CA ASN A 70 -43.07 -11.53 28.96
C ASN A 70 -44.53 -11.44 28.48
N TYR A 71 -44.82 -11.75 27.21
CA TYR A 71 -46.15 -11.49 26.61
C TYR A 71 -46.83 -12.73 26.03
N TYR A 72 -46.13 -13.86 25.87
CA TYR A 72 -46.72 -15.09 25.36
C TYR A 72 -47.06 -16.05 26.50
N ASP A 73 -48.36 -16.22 26.75
CA ASP A 73 -48.88 -17.09 27.81
C ASP A 73 -50.00 -17.98 27.23
N LYS A 74 -49.59 -19.06 26.57
CA LYS A 74 -50.49 -20.10 26.01
C LYS A 74 -49.98 -21.47 26.43
N ASP A 75 -50.91 -22.43 26.52
CA ASP A 75 -50.58 -23.84 26.75
C ASP A 75 -49.57 -24.32 25.69
N GLY A 76 -48.43 -24.84 26.16
CA GLY A 76 -47.29 -25.20 25.30
C GLY A 76 -46.20 -24.13 25.14
N LYS A 77 -46.14 -23.11 26.02
CA LYS A 77 -45.02 -22.15 26.09
C LYS A 77 -43.68 -22.89 26.22
N LEU A 78 -42.72 -22.54 25.37
CA LEU A 78 -41.32 -22.98 25.48
C LEU A 78 -40.75 -22.46 26.80
N GLY A 79 -39.99 -23.31 27.50
CA GLY A 79 -39.36 -22.93 28.76
C GLY A 79 -38.40 -21.76 28.56
N ASP A 80 -38.61 -20.68 29.31
CA ASP A 80 -37.79 -19.46 29.23
C ASP A 80 -36.30 -19.77 29.51
N GLU A 81 -36.03 -20.71 30.42
CA GLU A 81 -34.69 -21.22 30.72
C GLU A 81 -34.00 -21.87 29.50
N ALA A 82 -34.73 -22.68 28.73
CA ALA A 82 -34.18 -23.34 27.55
C ALA A 82 -33.84 -22.33 26.44
N LEU A 83 -34.69 -21.31 26.25
CA LEU A 83 -34.46 -20.25 25.27
C LEU A 83 -33.23 -19.40 25.62
N GLN A 84 -33.12 -18.97 26.88
CA GLN A 84 -31.97 -18.19 27.34
C GLN A 84 -30.67 -19.01 27.32
N THR A 85 -30.73 -20.29 27.74
CA THR A 85 -29.56 -21.19 27.71
C THR A 85 -29.07 -21.42 26.29
N THR A 86 -29.98 -21.61 25.33
CA THR A 86 -29.61 -21.81 23.92
C THR A 86 -28.93 -20.58 23.35
N LEU A 87 -29.53 -19.39 23.49
CA LEU A 87 -28.92 -18.14 23.02
C LEU A 87 -27.59 -17.84 23.72
N GLY A 88 -27.54 -18.04 25.04
CA GLY A 88 -26.33 -17.86 25.84
C GLY A 88 -25.20 -18.78 25.38
N SER A 89 -25.50 -20.05 25.07
CA SER A 89 -24.51 -21.02 24.62
C SER A 89 -23.88 -20.65 23.27
N LEU A 90 -24.66 -20.14 22.31
CA LEU A 90 -24.15 -19.72 21.00
C LEU A 90 -23.22 -18.51 21.12
N VAL A 91 -23.60 -17.53 21.94
CA VAL A 91 -22.75 -16.37 22.23
C VAL A 91 -21.49 -16.81 22.98
N ALA A 92 -21.61 -17.71 23.95
CA ALA A 92 -20.47 -18.25 24.68
C ALA A 92 -19.49 -18.99 23.74
N ILE A 93 -19.97 -19.81 22.80
CA ILE A 93 -19.11 -20.49 21.81
C ILE A 93 -18.34 -19.47 20.97
N TRP A 94 -18.99 -18.38 20.54
CA TRP A 94 -18.32 -17.30 19.81
C TRP A 94 -17.24 -16.62 20.67
N PHE A 95 -17.55 -16.27 21.92
CA PHE A 95 -16.58 -15.65 22.83
C PHE A 95 -15.40 -16.59 23.16
N VAL A 96 -15.66 -17.87 23.41
CA VAL A 96 -14.62 -18.87 23.65
C VAL A 96 -13.71 -19.00 22.43
N SER A 97 -14.27 -18.99 21.22
CA SER A 97 -13.49 -19.01 19.98
C SER A 97 -12.62 -17.76 19.84
N ALA A 98 -13.19 -16.57 20.10
CA ALA A 98 -12.47 -15.30 20.06
C ALA A 98 -11.35 -15.23 21.11
N VAL A 99 -11.62 -15.68 22.35
CA VAL A 99 -10.63 -15.74 23.43
C VAL A 99 -9.52 -16.74 23.10
N THR A 100 -9.87 -17.91 22.56
CA THR A 100 -8.88 -18.91 22.14
C THR A 100 -7.98 -18.35 21.05
N PHE A 101 -8.55 -17.71 20.03
CA PHE A 101 -7.79 -17.02 18.98
C PHE A 101 -6.85 -15.95 19.57
N ALA A 102 -7.37 -15.08 20.44
CA ALA A 102 -6.59 -14.04 21.11
C ALA A 102 -5.54 -14.58 22.10
N SER A 103 -5.69 -15.83 22.55
CA SER A 103 -4.72 -16.50 23.44
C SER A 103 -3.60 -17.18 22.66
N VAL A 104 -3.87 -17.66 21.44
CA VAL A 104 -2.89 -18.30 20.54
C VAL A 104 -2.09 -17.27 19.75
N ILE A 105 -2.66 -16.10 19.46
CA ILE A 105 -1.96 -15.06 18.71
C ILE A 105 -0.72 -14.57 19.46
N LYS A 106 0.38 -14.42 18.73
CA LYS A 106 1.61 -13.85 19.28
C LYS A 106 1.35 -12.40 19.70
N ARG A 107 1.35 -12.16 21.02
CA ARG A 107 1.02 -10.84 21.61
C ARG A 107 1.91 -9.71 21.09
N GLU A 108 3.16 -10.02 20.78
CA GLU A 108 4.14 -9.05 20.23
C GLU A 108 3.70 -8.44 18.88
N TYR A 109 2.88 -9.14 18.09
CA TYR A 109 2.38 -8.66 16.79
C TYR A 109 0.96 -8.07 16.85
N LEU A 110 0.34 -7.92 18.03
CA LEU A 110 -1.03 -7.35 18.10
C LEU A 110 -1.10 -5.93 17.55
N HIS A 111 -0.02 -5.17 17.69
CA HIS A 111 0.08 -3.82 17.13
C HIS A 111 -0.01 -3.80 15.60
N THR A 112 0.30 -4.90 14.90
CA THR A 112 0.18 -4.97 13.43
C THR A 112 -1.26 -5.04 12.95
N PHE A 113 -2.21 -5.39 13.83
CA PHE A 113 -3.64 -5.44 13.50
C PHE A 113 -4.33 -4.08 13.67
N TYR A 114 -3.84 -3.27 14.60
CA TYR A 114 -4.42 -1.98 14.96
C TYR A 114 -3.31 -0.92 15.00
N ASP A 115 -2.72 -0.67 13.85
CA ASP A 115 -1.83 0.47 13.67
C ASP A 115 -2.62 1.64 13.08
N THR A 116 -2.46 2.81 13.68
CA THR A 116 -3.04 4.07 13.20
C THR A 116 -2.05 4.89 12.36
N ASP A 117 -0.83 4.37 12.16
CA ASP A 117 0.18 5.01 11.34
C ASP A 117 -0.32 5.19 9.90
N THR A 118 -0.18 6.42 9.41
CA THR A 118 -0.29 6.68 7.98
C THR A 118 0.89 6.07 7.24
N SER A 119 0.72 5.73 5.96
CA SER A 119 1.82 5.17 5.14
C SER A 119 3.08 6.06 5.13
N SER A 120 2.92 7.39 5.25
CA SER A 120 4.03 8.34 5.34
C SER A 120 4.77 8.24 6.69
N SER A 121 4.03 8.22 7.79
CA SER A 121 4.58 8.07 9.15
C SER A 121 5.26 6.72 9.35
N TYR A 122 4.62 5.64 8.86
CA TYR A 122 5.17 4.30 8.86
C TYR A 122 6.46 4.22 8.03
N GLY A 123 6.47 4.80 6.83
CA GLY A 123 7.67 4.89 5.98
C GLY A 123 8.83 5.60 6.68
N ARG A 124 8.56 6.72 7.37
CA ARG A 124 9.57 7.47 8.14
C ARG A 124 10.15 6.62 9.29
N LYS A 125 9.30 5.99 10.09
CA LYS A 125 9.73 5.10 11.20
C LYS A 125 10.60 3.96 10.68
N ARG A 126 10.17 3.33 9.59
CA ARG A 126 10.89 2.22 8.95
C ARG A 126 12.26 2.68 8.44
N PHE A 127 12.34 3.83 7.78
CA PHE A 127 13.60 4.38 7.28
C PHE A 127 14.61 4.65 8.40
N LEU A 128 14.15 5.22 9.53
CA LEU A 128 14.99 5.50 10.70
C LEU A 128 15.41 4.24 11.47
N ASN A 129 14.57 3.20 11.48
CA ASN A 129 14.87 1.95 12.17
C ASN A 129 15.88 1.06 11.43
N PHE A 130 16.11 1.29 10.14
CA PHE A 130 17.10 0.54 9.37
C PHE A 130 18.52 0.98 9.72
N LYS A 131 19.41 -0.01 9.87
CA LYS A 131 20.84 0.22 10.11
C LYS A 131 21.50 0.91 8.91
N GLU A 132 22.71 1.44 9.11
CA GLU A 132 23.47 2.13 8.06
C GLU A 132 23.89 1.21 6.92
N ASP A 133 24.11 -0.08 7.19
CA ASP A 133 24.48 -1.10 6.20
C ASP A 133 23.30 -1.64 5.37
N GLN A 134 22.07 -1.31 5.76
CA GLN A 134 20.83 -1.80 5.14
C GLN A 134 20.29 -0.83 4.08
N ASP A 135 21.17 -0.39 3.18
CA ASP A 135 20.80 0.54 2.10
C ASP A 135 19.80 -0.06 1.12
N ASP A 136 19.85 -1.38 0.91
CA ASP A 136 18.89 -2.13 0.10
C ASP A 136 17.46 -1.94 0.62
N LEU A 137 17.25 -2.06 1.93
CA LEU A 137 15.95 -1.90 2.56
C LEU A 137 15.51 -0.43 2.61
N LYS A 138 16.45 0.50 2.78
CA LYS A 138 16.19 1.94 2.70
C LYS A 138 15.81 2.36 1.29
N SER A 139 16.43 1.79 0.26
CA SER A 139 16.20 2.13 -1.16
C SER A 139 14.75 1.93 -1.61
N ILE A 140 14.02 1.02 -0.96
CA ILE A 140 12.61 0.73 -1.23
C ILE A 140 11.74 1.99 -1.03
N ILE A 141 12.12 2.91 -0.13
CA ILE A 141 11.34 4.13 0.09
C ILE A 141 11.20 4.97 -1.19
N LEU A 142 12.24 4.99 -2.03
CA LEU A 142 12.28 5.76 -3.27
C LEU A 142 11.48 5.13 -4.39
N THR A 143 11.10 3.85 -4.27
CA THR A 143 10.18 3.18 -5.19
C THR A 143 8.70 3.49 -4.90
N LEU A 144 8.40 4.04 -3.71
CA LEU A 144 7.06 4.50 -3.37
C LEU A 144 6.75 5.83 -4.05
N HIS A 145 5.45 6.16 -4.16
CA HIS A 145 5.04 7.45 -4.70
C HIS A 145 5.63 8.60 -3.88
N HIS A 146 6.20 9.61 -4.55
CA HIS A 146 6.90 10.73 -3.91
C HIS A 146 6.08 11.44 -2.81
N ASP A 147 4.76 11.51 -2.96
CA ASP A 147 3.88 12.10 -1.92
C ASP A 147 3.96 11.42 -0.55
N ILE A 148 4.37 10.15 -0.51
CA ILE A 148 4.49 9.39 0.74
C ILE A 148 5.65 9.91 1.58
N TYR A 149 6.73 10.37 0.95
CA TYR A 149 7.92 10.83 1.67
C TYR A 149 8.26 12.30 1.46
N LYS A 150 7.57 13.04 0.59
CA LYS A 150 7.85 14.48 0.32
C LYS A 150 7.96 15.36 1.56
N VAL A 151 7.24 15.04 2.63
CA VAL A 151 7.18 15.85 3.86
C VAL A 151 8.48 15.78 4.66
N TRP A 152 9.17 14.64 4.62
CA TRP A 152 10.36 14.36 5.43
C TRP A 152 11.57 13.88 4.60
N GLY A 153 11.38 13.70 3.29
CA GLY A 153 12.38 13.19 2.37
C GLY A 153 13.56 14.14 2.21
N ASP A 154 13.31 15.44 2.26
CA ASP A 154 14.37 16.45 2.20
C ASP A 154 15.28 16.45 3.44
N GLU A 155 14.72 16.09 4.59
CA GLU A 155 15.44 16.00 5.86
C GLU A 155 16.25 14.70 5.98
N LEU A 156 15.66 13.56 5.58
CA LEU A 156 16.24 12.24 5.85
C LEU A 156 16.76 11.53 4.60
N ILE A 157 15.98 11.52 3.52
CA ILE A 157 16.32 10.75 2.32
C ILE A 157 17.39 11.47 1.51
N LYS A 158 17.27 12.78 1.32
CA LYS A 158 18.21 13.61 0.54
C LYS A 158 19.65 13.55 1.02
N PRO A 159 19.96 13.79 2.31
CA PRO A 159 21.35 13.68 2.76
C PRO A 159 21.86 12.24 2.66
N TRP A 160 21.01 11.24 2.93
CA TRP A 160 21.38 9.83 2.82
C TRP A 160 21.69 9.43 1.38
N THR A 161 20.86 9.81 0.39
CA THR A 161 21.12 9.50 -1.01
C THR A 161 22.34 10.23 -1.53
N ILE A 162 22.47 11.53 -1.23
CA ILE A 162 23.61 12.33 -1.70
C ILE A 162 24.93 11.83 -1.09
N GLY A 163 24.92 11.48 0.20
CA GLY A 163 26.12 11.01 0.91
C GLY A 163 26.59 9.62 0.46
N ASN A 164 25.68 8.74 0.02
CA ASN A 164 26.03 7.38 -0.36
C ASN A 164 26.17 7.15 -1.87
N TRP A 165 25.75 8.11 -2.71
CA TRP A 165 25.68 7.91 -4.16
C TRP A 165 27.01 7.47 -4.80
N ASN A 166 28.12 8.10 -4.42
CA ASN A 166 29.45 7.77 -4.96
C ASN A 166 29.83 6.32 -4.61
N ARG A 167 29.54 5.89 -3.38
CA ARG A 167 29.78 4.51 -2.93
C ARG A 167 28.94 3.52 -3.72
N TRP A 168 27.64 3.80 -3.93
CA TRP A 168 26.78 2.92 -4.72
C TRP A 168 27.20 2.83 -6.19
N GLU A 169 27.78 3.89 -6.74
CA GLU A 169 28.33 3.85 -8.09
C GLU A 169 29.57 2.95 -8.22
N GLU A 170 30.43 2.96 -7.21
CA GLU A 170 31.63 2.13 -7.13
C GLU A 170 31.27 0.66 -6.86
N GLU A 171 30.44 0.42 -5.85
CA GLU A 171 30.05 -0.93 -5.39
C GLU A 171 29.03 -1.60 -6.31
N LYS A 172 28.21 -0.81 -7.03
CA LYS A 172 27.08 -1.25 -7.87
C LYS A 172 26.24 -2.34 -7.21
N PRO A 173 25.60 -2.04 -6.07
CA PRO A 173 24.80 -3.03 -5.36
C PRO A 173 23.62 -3.49 -6.21
N ALA A 174 23.15 -4.72 -6.00
CA ALA A 174 22.17 -5.37 -6.87
C ALA A 174 20.84 -4.60 -7.05
N TRP A 175 20.46 -3.76 -6.07
CA TRP A 175 19.25 -2.93 -6.13
C TRP A 175 19.46 -1.60 -6.88
N PHE A 176 20.70 -1.14 -7.05
CA PHE A 176 21.08 0.11 -7.72
C PHE A 176 21.11 -0.10 -9.25
N THR A 177 19.93 -0.38 -9.80
CA THR A 177 19.72 -0.60 -11.23
C THR A 177 19.33 0.68 -11.94
N ASP A 178 19.53 0.75 -13.27
CA ASP A 178 19.10 1.90 -14.08
C ASP A 178 17.62 2.22 -13.87
N SER A 179 16.76 1.19 -13.77
CA SER A 179 15.32 1.37 -13.51
C SER A 179 15.05 1.97 -12.12
N TRP A 180 15.84 1.63 -11.12
CA TRP A 180 15.70 2.23 -9.79
C TRP A 180 16.14 3.69 -9.82
N ILE A 181 17.28 3.98 -10.45
CA ILE A 181 17.83 5.34 -10.60
C ILE A 181 16.83 6.24 -11.35
N GLU A 182 16.16 5.74 -12.39
CA GLU A 182 15.11 6.45 -13.12
C GLU A 182 13.90 6.82 -12.25
N GLY A 183 13.64 6.05 -11.18
CA GLY A 183 12.57 6.31 -10.23
C GLY A 183 12.90 7.38 -9.18
N VAL A 184 14.18 7.72 -9.00
CA VAL A 184 14.63 8.66 -7.97
C VAL A 184 14.39 10.11 -8.41
N PRO A 185 13.69 10.94 -7.60
CA PRO A 185 13.57 12.36 -7.89
C PRO A 185 14.94 13.06 -7.99
N ASN A 186 15.13 13.90 -9.01
CA ASN A 186 16.39 14.60 -9.28
C ASN A 186 16.96 15.33 -8.05
N GLU A 187 16.12 15.88 -7.18
CA GLU A 187 16.57 16.59 -5.97
C GLU A 187 17.30 15.71 -4.95
N TYR A 188 17.15 14.39 -5.04
CA TYR A 188 17.82 13.38 -4.22
C TYR A 188 19.07 12.79 -4.89
N ILE A 189 19.38 13.17 -6.13
CA ILE A 189 20.57 12.70 -6.86
C ILE A 189 21.64 13.81 -6.83
N PRO A 190 22.92 13.51 -6.52
CA PRO A 190 23.98 14.52 -6.60
C PRO A 190 24.12 15.07 -8.01
N PHE A 191 24.44 16.36 -8.12
CA PHE A 191 24.41 17.11 -9.38
C PHE A 191 25.22 16.46 -10.50
N GLU A 192 26.41 15.95 -10.19
CA GLU A 192 27.32 15.31 -11.14
C GLU A 192 26.68 14.11 -11.84
N TRP A 193 25.97 13.28 -11.06
CA TRP A 193 25.30 12.08 -11.55
C TRP A 193 23.98 12.35 -12.26
N ARG A 194 23.32 13.48 -11.98
CA ARG A 194 22.08 13.89 -12.69
C ARG A 194 22.28 14.02 -14.18
N VAL A 195 23.48 14.41 -14.59
CA VAL A 195 23.79 14.58 -16.00
C VAL A 195 24.10 13.24 -16.66
N LYS A 196 24.78 12.34 -15.94
CA LYS A 196 25.08 10.97 -16.40
C LYS A 196 23.80 10.16 -16.65
N TYR A 197 22.84 10.21 -15.72
CA TYR A 197 21.62 9.39 -15.74
C TYR A 197 20.44 10.04 -16.52
N LYS A 198 20.70 11.00 -17.40
CA LYS A 198 19.67 11.79 -18.08
C LYS A 198 18.68 10.95 -18.91
N LYS A 199 17.43 10.86 -18.43
CA LYS A 199 16.20 11.00 -19.24
C LYS A 199 15.18 11.88 -18.52
N THR A 200 15.13 13.15 -18.91
CA THR A 200 14.09 14.11 -18.50
C THR A 200 12.73 13.73 -19.07
N LYS A 201 11.92 12.97 -18.33
CA LYS A 201 10.45 13.02 -18.48
C LYS A 201 9.90 14.31 -17.84
N GLY A 202 10.21 15.46 -18.43
CA GLY A 202 9.45 16.71 -18.27
C GLY A 202 9.74 17.61 -17.06
N ARG A 203 10.53 17.23 -16.06
CA ARG A 203 11.01 18.19 -15.04
C ARG A 203 12.41 18.70 -15.39
N VAL A 204 12.46 19.89 -15.99
CA VAL A 204 13.70 20.67 -16.13
C VAL A 204 14.21 20.99 -14.73
N ASP A 205 15.40 20.50 -14.37
CA ASP A 205 16.06 20.85 -13.11
C ASP A 205 16.31 22.38 -13.09
N PRO A 206 15.69 23.15 -12.17
CA PRO A 206 15.92 24.59 -12.08
C PRO A 206 17.39 24.94 -11.83
N GLN A 207 18.16 24.06 -11.19
CA GLN A 207 19.59 24.25 -10.98
C GLN A 207 20.39 24.06 -12.26
N MET A 208 19.97 23.17 -13.17
CA MET A 208 20.55 23.11 -14.52
C MET A 208 20.27 24.41 -15.28
N ARG A 209 19.09 25.02 -15.15
CA ARG A 209 18.82 26.32 -15.80
C ARG A 209 19.64 27.48 -15.21
N ARG A 210 20.01 27.41 -13.93
CA ARG A 210 20.79 28.45 -13.23
C ARG A 210 22.29 28.42 -13.54
N ARG A 211 22.87 27.27 -13.85
CA ARG A 211 24.31 27.15 -14.19
C ARG A 211 24.52 27.30 -15.69
N SER A 212 25.55 28.05 -16.09
CA SER A 212 25.86 28.25 -17.51
C SER A 212 26.21 26.92 -18.18
N SER A 213 25.92 26.78 -19.46
CA SER A 213 26.26 25.60 -20.26
C SER A 213 27.76 25.25 -20.15
N VAL A 214 28.62 26.25 -20.02
CA VAL A 214 30.08 26.09 -19.82
C VAL A 214 30.42 25.39 -18.50
N GLN A 215 29.75 25.74 -17.39
CA GLN A 215 29.98 25.06 -16.10
C GLN A 215 29.47 23.63 -16.12
N GLN A 216 28.38 23.36 -16.85
CA GLN A 216 27.87 21.99 -17.02
C GLN A 216 28.86 21.13 -17.82
N VAL A 217 29.42 21.67 -18.90
CA VAL A 217 30.44 21.00 -19.72
C VAL A 217 31.73 20.76 -18.92
N LYS A 218 32.17 21.73 -18.11
CA LYS A 218 33.38 21.59 -17.28
C LYS A 218 33.23 20.51 -16.19
N LEU A 219 32.03 20.35 -15.62
CA LEU A 219 31.71 19.26 -14.69
C LEU A 219 31.58 17.90 -15.39
N LEU A 220 31.11 17.87 -16.63
CA LEU A 220 30.96 16.66 -17.45
C LEU A 220 32.28 16.13 -18.00
N MET A 221 33.19 17.03 -18.37
CA MET A 221 34.47 16.72 -19.01
C MET A 221 35.62 16.77 -17.99
N GLY A 222 35.35 16.40 -16.73
CA GLY A 222 36.27 16.50 -15.59
C GLY A 222 37.73 16.43 -16.01
N ASP A 223 38.43 17.55 -15.82
CA ASP A 223 39.86 17.75 -16.05
C ASP A 223 40.46 16.89 -17.17
N VAL A 224 39.96 17.03 -18.40
CA VAL A 224 40.79 16.75 -19.58
C VAL A 224 41.90 17.80 -19.57
N GLU A 225 42.97 17.44 -18.87
CA GLU A 225 44.19 18.21 -18.68
C GLU A 225 44.63 18.84 -20.01
N GLU A 226 44.86 20.16 -19.96
CA GLU A 226 45.78 20.84 -20.85
C GLU A 226 47.16 20.17 -20.73
N LYS A 227 47.51 19.36 -21.73
CA LYS A 227 48.90 19.15 -22.16
C LYS A 227 48.98 19.11 -23.68
#